data_AF-A0A9P9J2M5-F1
#
_entry.id   AF-A0A9P9J2M5-F1
#
_cell.length_a   1.000
_cell.length_b   1.000
_cell.length_c   1.000
_cell.angle_alpha   90.00
_cell.angle_beta   90.00
_cell.angle_gamma   90.00
#
_symmetry.space_group_name_H-M   'P 1'
#
loop_
_entity.id
_entity.type
_entity.pdbx_description
1 polymer ?
#
loop_
_entity_poly.entity_id
_entity_poly.type
_entity_poly.pdbx_seq_one_letter_code
_entity_poly.pdbx_strand_id
1 'polypeptide(L)'
;MAPLSCSIDYYAVLGVPYTADEATIKAAYRRLAHLKHPDKNGDSPESTEEFQLLQSAYATLADRKQRRRFDRQYLPPQPRNPYNYQWHFTFSHQIFTVTGPSQTISPQPYRWGSAYSRRETRQTNDHNGMRQGDSSQDKKFTDMEEVRCRAHEIKRVAKDRVRAERDRKDMLQADLEERRERVEEMRRARQEMDDRRRELEQRLAARK
;
A
#
# COMPACT_ATOMS: atom_id res chain seq x y z
N MET A 1 -11.82 -20.81 31.25
CA MET A 1 -12.16 -20.34 29.89
C MET A 1 -11.75 -18.88 29.79
N ALA A 2 -10.75 -18.54 28.98
CA ALA A 2 -10.30 -17.16 28.79
C ALA A 2 -11.13 -16.49 27.67
N PRO A 3 -11.64 -15.26 27.84
CA PRO A 3 -12.45 -14.62 26.82
C PRO A 3 -11.60 -14.14 25.64
N LEU A 4 -12.26 -14.11 24.50
CA LEU A 4 -11.76 -13.89 23.15
C LEU A 4 -11.23 -12.45 22.97
N SER A 5 -9.93 -12.20 23.16
CA SER A 5 -9.30 -10.95 22.73
C SER A 5 -8.76 -11.12 21.31
N CYS A 6 -9.56 -10.70 20.32
CA CYS A 6 -9.03 -10.39 18.99
C CYS A 6 -7.89 -9.38 19.19
N SER A 7 -6.67 -9.73 18.77
CA SER A 7 -5.43 -8.98 18.98
C SER A 7 -5.48 -7.63 18.25
N ILE A 8 -6.11 -6.62 18.85
CA ILE A 8 -6.13 -5.26 18.34
C ILE A 8 -4.69 -4.73 18.40
N ASP A 9 -4.15 -4.34 17.25
CA ASP A 9 -2.82 -3.77 17.16
C ASP A 9 -2.81 -2.31 17.63
N TYR A 10 -2.32 -2.07 18.84
CA TYR A 10 -2.21 -0.73 19.43
C TYR A 10 -1.32 0.23 18.64
N TYR A 11 -0.32 -0.29 17.91
CA TYR A 11 0.54 0.54 17.06
C TYR A 11 -0.23 1.04 15.83
N ALA A 12 -1.08 0.17 15.26
CA ALA A 12 -1.97 0.55 14.16
C ALA A 12 -3.05 1.56 14.60
N VAL A 13 -3.63 1.40 15.80
CA VAL A 13 -4.61 2.35 16.36
C VAL A 13 -4.02 3.75 16.52
N LEU A 14 -2.77 3.86 16.95
CA LEU A 14 -2.07 5.13 17.09
C LEU A 14 -1.45 5.64 15.77
N GLY A 15 -1.42 4.80 14.72
CA GLY A 15 -0.81 5.13 13.43
C GLY A 15 0.72 5.31 13.51
N VAL A 16 1.38 4.61 14.43
CA VAL A 16 2.83 4.72 14.67
C VAL A 16 3.55 3.41 14.37
N PRO A 17 4.82 3.45 13.91
CA PRO A 17 5.59 2.23 13.71
C PRO A 17 5.97 1.58 15.06
N TYR A 18 6.23 0.27 15.06
CA TYR A 18 6.70 -0.46 16.26
C TYR A 18 8.02 0.08 16.83
N THR A 19 8.84 0.72 15.99
CA THR A 19 10.11 1.36 16.36
C THR A 19 9.94 2.79 16.88
N ALA A 20 8.70 3.30 17.02
CA ALA A 20 8.43 4.66 17.45
C ALA A 20 8.96 4.92 18.87
N ASP A 21 9.50 6.11 19.05
CA ASP A 21 9.92 6.64 20.35
C ASP A 21 8.71 7.08 21.20
N GLU A 22 8.91 7.16 22.51
CA GLU A 22 7.88 7.57 23.47
C GLU A 22 7.35 8.97 23.17
N ALA A 23 8.23 9.87 22.73
CA ALA A 23 7.84 11.21 22.30
C ALA A 23 6.86 11.18 21.11
N THR A 24 7.11 10.31 20.14
CA THR A 24 6.26 10.12 18.96
C THR A 24 4.92 9.52 19.33
N ILE A 25 4.89 8.52 20.21
CA ILE A 25 3.66 7.88 20.71
C ILE A 25 2.79 8.93 21.44
N LYS A 26 3.40 9.74 22.31
CA LYS A 26 2.70 10.81 23.03
C LYS A 26 2.17 11.89 22.09
N ALA A 27 2.94 12.27 21.08
CA ALA A 27 2.51 13.25 20.09
C ALA A 27 1.34 12.74 19.24
N ALA A 28 1.40 11.48 18.79
CA ALA A 28 0.32 10.84 18.01
C ALA A 28 -0.97 10.74 18.83
N TYR A 29 -0.88 10.28 20.08
CA TYR A 29 -2.01 10.23 21.01
C TYR A 29 -2.68 11.60 21.17
N ARG A 30 -1.91 12.67 21.43
CA ARG A 30 -2.48 14.03 21.57
C ARG A 30 -3.21 14.49 20.32
N ARG A 31 -2.66 14.21 19.14
CA ARG A 31 -3.29 14.57 17.85
C ARG A 31 -4.60 13.81 17.66
N LEU A 32 -4.61 12.50 17.89
CA LEU A 32 -5.79 11.66 17.72
C LEU A 32 -6.87 11.95 18.77
N ALA A 33 -6.47 12.20 20.02
CA ALA A 33 -7.39 12.56 21.10
C ALA A 33 -8.16 13.86 20.79
N HIS A 34 -7.52 14.85 20.19
CA HIS A 34 -8.18 16.09 19.78
C HIS A 34 -9.17 15.90 18.62
N LEU A 35 -8.89 14.93 17.72
CA LEU A 35 -9.73 14.63 16.56
C LEU A 35 -10.94 13.75 16.93
N LYS A 36 -10.75 12.82 17.87
CA LYS A 36 -11.74 11.84 18.29
C LYS A 36 -12.39 12.17 19.63
N HIS A 37 -12.26 13.41 20.10
CA HIS A 37 -12.83 13.83 21.37
C HIS A 37 -14.38 13.80 21.30
N PRO A 38 -15.08 13.19 22.27
CA PRO A 38 -16.55 13.06 22.24
C PRO A 38 -17.27 14.41 22.18
N ASP A 39 -16.75 15.41 22.91
CA ASP A 39 -17.26 16.79 22.94
C ASP A 39 -17.37 17.46 21.55
N LYS A 40 -16.49 17.11 20.60
CA LYS A 40 -16.49 17.71 19.25
C LYS A 40 -17.28 16.91 18.22
N ASN A 41 -17.52 15.63 18.50
CA ASN A 41 -18.16 14.68 17.58
C ASN A 41 -19.59 14.32 18.02
N GLY A 42 -20.18 15.13 18.89
CA GLY A 42 -21.59 15.06 19.27
C GLY A 42 -21.96 13.74 19.96
N ASP A 43 -21.09 13.23 20.84
CA ASP A 43 -21.34 12.05 21.68
C ASP A 43 -21.80 10.79 20.91
N SER A 44 -21.33 10.64 19.68
CA SER A 44 -21.58 9.43 18.90
C SER A 44 -20.97 8.21 19.61
N PRO A 45 -21.68 7.07 19.71
CA PRO A 45 -21.19 5.87 20.38
C PRO A 45 -19.86 5.38 19.76
N GLU A 46 -19.71 5.50 18.45
CA GLU A 46 -18.47 5.14 17.74
C GLU A 46 -17.26 5.96 18.18
N SER A 47 -17.42 7.27 18.41
CA SER A 47 -16.31 8.13 18.89
C SER A 47 -15.88 7.74 20.30
N THR A 48 -16.83 7.28 21.12
CA THR A 48 -16.55 6.81 22.49
C THR A 48 -15.75 5.52 22.47
N GLU A 49 -16.14 4.56 21.62
CA GLU A 49 -15.42 3.29 21.45
C GLU A 49 -14.00 3.51 20.91
N GLU A 50 -13.86 4.33 19.86
CA GLU A 50 -12.54 4.68 19.31
C GLU A 50 -11.65 5.38 20.33
N PHE A 51 -12.23 6.29 21.14
CA PHE A 51 -11.49 6.98 22.18
C PHE A 51 -11.04 6.01 23.28
N GLN A 52 -11.89 5.08 23.71
CA GLN A 52 -11.52 4.05 24.68
C GLN A 52 -10.40 3.14 24.17
N LEU A 53 -10.43 2.78 22.88
CA LEU A 53 -9.34 2.04 22.24
C LEU A 53 -8.04 2.85 22.20
N LEU A 54 -8.13 4.14 21.88
CA LEU A 54 -6.98 5.06 21.88
C LEU A 54 -6.36 5.20 23.28
N GLN A 55 -7.19 5.30 24.33
CA GLN A 55 -6.72 5.33 25.72
C GLN A 55 -6.00 4.03 26.09
N SER A 56 -6.60 2.88 25.75
CA SER A 56 -6.04 1.55 26.05
C SER A 56 -4.70 1.33 25.35
N ALA A 57 -4.59 1.76 24.09
CA ALA A 57 -3.36 1.72 23.31
C ALA A 57 -2.26 2.59 23.97
N TYR A 58 -2.58 3.83 24.33
CA TYR A 58 -1.63 4.73 24.98
C TYR A 58 -1.19 4.21 26.35
N ALA A 59 -2.11 3.71 27.19
CA ALA A 59 -1.79 3.17 28.50
C ALA A 59 -0.79 1.99 28.43
N THR A 60 -0.92 1.14 27.39
CA THR A 60 -0.04 -0.01 27.19
C THR A 60 1.31 0.39 26.61
N LEU A 61 1.34 1.30 25.62
CA LEU A 61 2.56 1.69 24.92
C LEU A 61 3.37 2.78 25.63
N ALA A 62 2.76 3.57 26.52
CA ALA A 62 3.44 4.64 27.26
C ALA A 62 4.37 4.11 28.36
N ASP A 63 4.03 2.99 29.01
CA ASP A 63 4.91 2.35 29.99
C ASP A 63 5.83 1.32 29.31
N ARG A 64 7.15 1.55 29.40
CA ARG A 64 8.19 0.63 28.91
C ARG A 64 7.99 -0.81 29.37
N LYS A 65 7.54 -1.03 30.61
CA LYS A 65 7.33 -2.38 31.17
C LYS A 65 6.15 -3.06 30.51
N GLN A 66 5.04 -2.35 30.33
CA GLN A 66 3.85 -2.87 29.67
C GLN A 66 4.09 -3.08 28.18
N ARG A 67 4.73 -2.12 27.50
CA ARG A 67 5.15 -2.23 26.11
C ARG A 67 6.00 -3.47 25.87
N ARG A 68 7.02 -3.73 26.70
CA ARG A 68 7.85 -4.94 26.58
C ARG A 68 7.06 -6.24 26.77
N ARG A 69 6.08 -6.25 27.68
CA ARG A 69 5.22 -7.42 27.90
C ARG A 69 4.31 -7.66 26.70
N PHE A 70 3.72 -6.59 26.18
CA PHE A 70 2.90 -6.60 24.98
C PHE A 70 3.70 -7.07 23.77
N ASP A 71 4.86 -6.47 23.51
CA ASP A 71 5.74 -6.84 22.41
C ASP A 71 6.16 -8.31 22.48
N ARG A 72 6.47 -8.83 23.68
CA ARG A 72 6.83 -10.25 23.85
C ARG A 72 5.67 -11.22 23.56
N GLN A 73 4.43 -10.79 23.81
CA GLN A 73 3.25 -11.65 23.67
C GLN A 73 2.67 -11.62 22.25
N TYR A 74 2.71 -10.46 21.59
CA TYR A 74 2.00 -10.22 20.34
C TYR A 74 2.90 -10.03 19.12
N LEU A 75 4.17 -9.64 19.30
CA LEU A 75 5.11 -9.58 18.18
C LEU A 75 5.84 -10.92 18.04
N PRO A 76 5.92 -11.48 16.82
CA PRO A 76 6.83 -12.59 16.57
C PRO A 76 8.26 -12.14 16.89
N PRO A 77 9.13 -13.05 17.36
CA PRO A 77 10.53 -12.72 17.63
C PRO A 77 11.14 -12.15 16.34
N GLN A 78 11.45 -10.85 16.39
CA GLN A 78 12.12 -10.20 15.27
C GLN A 78 13.45 -10.92 15.04
N PRO A 79 13.79 -11.27 13.78
CA PRO A 79 15.08 -11.87 13.50
C PRO A 79 16.17 -10.92 14.00
N ARG A 80 17.02 -11.41 14.89
CA ARG A 80 17.95 -10.59 15.68
C ARG A 80 19.04 -9.88 14.83
N ASN A 81 19.03 -10.05 13.50
CA ASN A 81 19.84 -9.30 12.55
C ASN A 81 19.31 -9.51 11.11
N PRO A 82 18.83 -8.48 10.38
CA PRO A 82 18.42 -8.64 8.98
C PRO A 82 19.59 -8.80 7.99
N TYR A 83 20.84 -8.59 8.43
CA TYR A 83 22.04 -8.68 7.58
C TYR A 83 22.83 -9.98 7.71
N ASN A 84 22.45 -10.92 8.59
CA ASN A 84 23.08 -12.25 8.60
C ASN A 84 22.30 -13.24 7.72
N TYR A 85 22.05 -12.83 6.48
CA TYR A 85 22.11 -13.79 5.39
C TYR A 85 23.51 -13.64 4.82
N GLN A 86 24.41 -14.50 5.29
CA GLN A 86 25.68 -14.80 4.62
C GLN A 86 25.35 -15.38 3.22
N TRP A 87 24.91 -14.51 2.30
CA TRP A 87 25.00 -14.75 0.88
C TRP A 87 26.46 -14.56 0.51
N HIS A 88 27.21 -15.66 0.45
CA HIS A 88 28.46 -15.71 -0.28
C HIS A 88 28.17 -15.46 -1.77
N PHE A 89 28.12 -14.21 -2.19
CA PHE A 89 28.35 -13.86 -3.59
C PHE A 89 29.86 -13.69 -3.77
N THR A 90 30.56 -14.77 -4.09
CA THR A 90 31.85 -14.63 -4.78
C THR A 90 31.55 -14.12 -6.19
N PHE A 91 31.58 -12.81 -6.38
CA PHE A 91 31.72 -12.23 -7.70
C PHE A 91 33.13 -12.59 -8.19
N SER A 92 33.22 -13.74 -8.87
CA SER A 92 34.45 -14.23 -9.47
C SER A 92 34.96 -13.17 -10.45
N HIS A 93 36.10 -12.55 -10.12
CA HIS A 93 36.96 -11.97 -11.13
C HIS A 93 37.33 -13.10 -12.09
N GLN A 94 36.83 -13.03 -13.33
CA GLN A 94 37.38 -13.87 -14.40
C GLN A 94 38.83 -13.43 -14.64
N ILE A 95 39.78 -14.22 -14.15
CA ILE A 95 41.06 -14.40 -14.85
C ILE A 95 40.80 -15.45 -15.91
N PHE A 96 41.00 -15.06 -17.16
CA PHE A 96 40.90 -15.89 -18.34
C PHE A 96 42.07 -16.89 -18.37
N THR A 97 41.79 -18.21 -18.37
CA THR A 97 42.76 -19.20 -18.85
C THR A 97 42.05 -20.26 -19.70
N VAL A 98 42.40 -20.28 -20.99
CA VAL A 98 42.06 -21.29 -22.01
C VAL A 98 42.82 -22.59 -21.74
N THR A 99 42.10 -23.73 -21.70
CA THR A 99 42.43 -25.04 -22.34
C THR A 99 41.34 -26.07 -21.99
N GLY A 100 40.71 -26.71 -22.99
CA GLY A 100 39.59 -27.67 -22.86
C GLY A 100 40.01 -29.12 -22.51
N PRO A 101 39.26 -30.19 -22.89
CA PRO A 101 37.90 -30.28 -23.43
C PRO A 101 37.00 -31.35 -22.72
N SER A 102 35.71 -31.35 -23.08
CA SER A 102 34.75 -32.47 -22.99
C SER A 102 34.18 -32.84 -21.60
N GLN A 103 32.94 -32.41 -21.34
CA GLN A 103 31.83 -33.34 -21.14
C GLN A 103 30.49 -32.58 -21.18
N THR A 104 29.68 -32.96 -22.16
CA THR A 104 28.29 -32.55 -22.38
C THR A 104 27.42 -32.95 -21.19
N ILE A 105 26.73 -31.99 -20.56
CA ILE A 105 25.61 -32.28 -19.65
C ILE A 105 24.37 -31.58 -20.20
N SER A 106 23.49 -32.41 -20.78
CA SER A 106 22.12 -32.05 -21.18
C SER A 106 21.26 -31.75 -19.94
N PRO A 107 20.39 -30.73 -19.97
CA PRO A 107 19.39 -30.51 -18.92
C PRO A 107 18.13 -31.36 -19.19
N GLN A 108 17.84 -32.31 -18.31
CA GLN A 108 16.55 -33.02 -18.25
C GLN A 108 15.57 -32.28 -17.32
N PRO A 109 14.32 -31.99 -17.74
CA PRO A 109 13.26 -31.49 -16.86
C PRO A 109 12.46 -32.65 -16.24
N TYR A 110 12.39 -32.72 -14.91
CA TYR A 110 11.49 -33.65 -14.22
C TYR A 110 10.06 -33.11 -14.18
N ARG A 111 9.22 -33.79 -14.95
CA ARG A 111 7.77 -33.72 -15.03
C ARG A 111 7.17 -34.81 -14.14
N TRP A 112 6.35 -34.43 -13.17
CA TRP A 112 5.34 -35.29 -12.51
C TRP A 112 4.18 -34.35 -12.17
N GLY A 113 2.92 -34.54 -12.55
CA GLY A 113 2.17 -35.73 -12.95
C GLY A 113 0.80 -35.62 -12.27
N SER A 114 -0.21 -35.18 -13.02
CA SER A 114 -1.61 -35.11 -12.59
C SER A 114 -2.20 -36.52 -12.49
N ALA A 115 -2.75 -36.90 -11.33
CA ALA A 115 -3.74 -37.97 -11.21
C ALA A 115 -4.29 -38.08 -9.77
N TYR A 116 -5.42 -37.43 -9.47
CA TYR A 116 -6.39 -37.99 -8.52
C TYR A 116 -7.80 -37.58 -8.96
N SER A 117 -8.48 -38.51 -9.64
CA SER A 117 -9.92 -38.51 -9.81
C SER A 117 -10.56 -39.45 -8.79
N ARG A 118 -11.61 -38.93 -8.14
CA ARG A 118 -12.87 -39.62 -7.77
C ARG A 118 -12.85 -40.66 -6.63
N ARG A 119 -13.60 -40.36 -5.55
CA ARG A 119 -14.75 -41.21 -5.16
C ARG A 119 -15.76 -40.46 -4.27
N GLU A 120 -16.98 -40.38 -4.76
CA GLU A 120 -18.19 -40.06 -4.00
C GLU A 120 -18.51 -41.21 -3.06
N THR A 121 -18.84 -40.90 -1.81
CA THR A 121 -19.60 -41.81 -0.94
C THR A 121 -20.83 -41.07 -0.43
N ARG A 122 -21.98 -41.47 -0.98
CA ARG A 122 -23.30 -41.30 -0.34
C ARG A 122 -23.29 -42.07 0.98
N GLN A 123 -23.64 -41.41 2.07
CA GLN A 123 -24.22 -42.06 3.23
C GLN A 123 -25.45 -41.26 3.65
N THR A 124 -26.61 -41.85 3.35
CA THR A 124 -27.88 -41.59 4.00
C THR A 124 -27.76 -41.98 5.47
N ASN A 125 -28.25 -41.13 6.37
CA ASN A 125 -28.85 -41.56 7.63
C ASN A 125 -29.86 -40.50 8.04
N ASP A 126 -31.11 -40.79 7.69
CA ASP A 126 -32.27 -40.40 8.47
C ASP A 126 -32.06 -40.85 9.92
N HIS A 127 -32.41 -40.00 10.90
CA HIS A 127 -33.39 -40.29 11.96
C HIS A 127 -33.68 -39.03 12.77
N ASN A 128 -34.97 -38.93 13.11
CA ASN A 128 -35.78 -37.78 13.46
C ASN A 128 -35.61 -37.27 14.91
N GLY A 129 -35.90 -35.98 15.12
CA GLY A 129 -35.96 -35.34 16.44
C GLY A 129 -36.77 -34.05 16.40
N MET A 130 -38.10 -34.19 16.43
CA MET A 130 -39.08 -33.12 16.62
C MET A 130 -38.67 -32.11 17.71
N ARG A 131 -38.75 -30.81 17.39
CA ARG A 131 -39.07 -29.76 18.37
C ARG A 131 -39.80 -28.62 17.67
N GLN A 132 -41.08 -28.43 18.01
CA GLN A 132 -41.94 -27.35 17.52
C GLN A 132 -41.84 -26.10 18.42
N GLY A 133 -42.11 -24.93 17.82
CA GLY A 133 -42.35 -23.63 18.46
C GLY A 133 -41.07 -22.79 18.65
N ASP A 134 -40.99 -21.50 18.32
CA ASP A 134 -42.04 -20.51 18.06
C ASP A 134 -41.40 -19.23 17.47
N SER A 135 -42.16 -18.47 16.69
CA SER A 135 -42.07 -17.01 16.47
C SER A 135 -40.83 -16.34 15.83
N SER A 136 -41.11 -15.60 14.75
CA SER A 136 -40.42 -14.38 14.27
C SER A 136 -38.94 -14.44 13.91
N GLN A 137 -38.64 -14.86 12.68
CA GLN A 137 -37.42 -14.43 11.98
C GLN A 137 -37.74 -14.06 10.53
N ASP A 138 -38.53 -12.99 10.37
CA ASP A 138 -38.53 -12.23 9.13
C ASP A 138 -37.29 -11.32 9.10
N LYS A 139 -36.66 -11.25 7.92
CA LYS A 139 -35.53 -10.38 7.50
C LYS A 139 -34.14 -10.95 7.76
N LYS A 140 -33.58 -11.61 6.73
CA LYS A 140 -32.18 -11.46 6.24
C LYS A 140 -31.94 -12.38 5.04
N PHE A 141 -32.54 -12.03 3.91
CA PHE A 141 -32.01 -12.40 2.60
C PHE A 141 -31.72 -11.08 1.88
N THR A 142 -30.65 -10.39 2.30
CA THR A 142 -30.21 -9.17 1.63
C THR A 142 -29.59 -9.57 0.30
N ASP A 143 -30.20 -9.07 -0.76
CA ASP A 143 -29.84 -9.20 -2.16
C ASP A 143 -28.32 -9.17 -2.39
N MET A 144 -27.75 -10.31 -2.81
CA MET A 144 -26.38 -10.40 -3.30
C MET A 144 -26.15 -9.50 -4.54
N GLU A 145 -27.22 -9.09 -5.23
CA GLU A 145 -27.18 -8.10 -6.30
C GLU A 145 -26.92 -6.67 -5.81
N GLU A 146 -27.46 -6.28 -4.66
CA GLU A 146 -27.24 -4.94 -4.08
C GLU A 146 -25.76 -4.77 -3.67
N VAL A 147 -25.16 -5.82 -3.10
CA VAL A 147 -23.72 -5.86 -2.77
C VAL A 147 -22.84 -5.82 -4.03
N ARG A 148 -23.23 -6.53 -5.09
CA ARG A 148 -22.48 -6.58 -6.37
C ARG A 148 -22.57 -5.25 -7.15
N CYS A 149 -23.72 -4.59 -7.13
CA CYS A 149 -23.93 -3.28 -7.73
C CYS A 149 -23.13 -2.20 -7.00
N ARG A 150 -23.19 -2.19 -5.66
CA ARG A 150 -22.43 -1.24 -4.83
C ARG A 150 -20.92 -1.40 -5.00
N ALA A 151 -20.42 -2.63 -5.16
CA ALA A 151 -19.01 -2.90 -5.45
C ALA A 151 -18.58 -2.39 -6.84
N HIS A 152 -19.42 -2.50 -7.86
CA HIS A 152 -19.13 -1.94 -9.19
C HIS A 152 -19.12 -0.42 -9.19
N GLU A 153 -20.02 0.20 -8.43
CA GLU A 153 -20.08 1.65 -8.30
C GLU A 153 -18.82 2.21 -7.62
N ILE A 154 -18.35 1.58 -6.55
CA ILE A 154 -17.08 1.94 -5.90
C ILE A 154 -15.91 1.84 -6.89
N LYS A 155 -15.86 0.78 -7.71
CA LYS A 155 -14.81 0.60 -8.73
C LYS A 155 -14.89 1.66 -9.83
N ARG A 156 -16.10 2.04 -10.26
CA ARG A 156 -16.32 3.12 -11.24
C ARG A 156 -15.84 4.46 -10.70
N VAL A 157 -16.28 4.85 -9.50
CA VAL A 157 -15.87 6.10 -8.85
C VAL A 157 -14.36 6.16 -8.65
N ALA A 158 -13.72 5.05 -8.25
CA ALA A 158 -12.27 4.97 -8.13
C ALA A 158 -11.56 5.16 -9.49
N LYS A 159 -12.07 4.54 -10.56
CA LYS A 159 -11.51 4.66 -11.91
C LYS A 159 -11.69 6.07 -12.47
N ASP A 160 -12.85 6.68 -12.25
CA ASP A 160 -13.17 8.04 -12.71
C ASP A 160 -12.29 9.07 -11.98
N ARG A 161 -12.01 8.87 -10.68
CA ARG A 161 -11.06 9.70 -9.93
C ARG A 161 -9.64 9.61 -10.50
N VAL A 162 -9.16 8.41 -10.84
CA VAL A 162 -7.84 8.23 -11.46
C VAL A 162 -7.80 8.88 -12.84
N ARG A 163 -8.89 8.80 -13.61
CA ARG A 163 -9.00 9.45 -14.91
C ARG A 163 -8.94 10.97 -14.79
N ALA A 164 -9.72 11.55 -13.88
CA ALA A 164 -9.72 13.00 -13.63
C ALA A 164 -8.35 13.52 -13.19
N GLU A 165 -7.59 12.76 -12.40
CA GLU A 165 -6.21 13.13 -12.02
C GLU A 165 -5.24 13.08 -13.21
N ARG A 166 -5.40 12.12 -14.13
CA ARG A 166 -4.62 12.09 -15.37
C ARG A 166 -4.97 13.29 -16.24
N ASP A 167 -6.25 13.53 -16.49
CA ASP A 167 -6.71 14.63 -17.33
C ASP A 167 -6.24 15.99 -16.78
N ARG A 168 -6.25 16.17 -15.45
CA ARG A 168 -5.70 17.36 -14.79
C ARG A 168 -4.20 17.53 -15.01
N LYS A 169 -3.43 16.45 -14.94
CA LYS A 169 -1.98 16.48 -15.19
C LYS A 169 -1.68 16.80 -16.65
N ASP A 170 -2.41 16.20 -17.57
CA ASP A 170 -2.24 16.43 -19.01
C ASP A 170 -2.53 17.90 -19.37
N MET A 171 -3.57 18.51 -18.77
CA MET A 171 -3.86 19.95 -18.91
C MET A 171 -2.73 20.84 -18.38
N LEU A 172 -2.17 20.53 -17.21
CA LEU A 172 -1.05 21.28 -16.66
C LEU A 172 0.21 21.13 -17.52
N GLN A 173 0.41 19.94 -18.08
CA GLN A 173 1.54 19.68 -18.96
C GLN A 173 1.41 20.47 -20.28
N ALA A 174 0.21 20.54 -20.85
CA ALA A 174 -0.06 21.37 -22.03
C ALA A 174 0.20 22.87 -21.77
N ASP A 175 -0.23 23.42 -20.63
CA ASP A 175 0.05 24.82 -20.26
C ASP A 175 1.58 25.07 -20.11
N LEU A 176 2.30 24.11 -19.54
CA LEU A 176 3.77 24.21 -19.44
C LEU A 176 4.46 24.11 -20.80
N GLU A 177 3.96 23.28 -21.71
CA GLU A 177 4.46 23.16 -23.08
C GLU A 177 4.21 24.46 -23.87
N GLU A 178 3.02 25.05 -23.78
CA GLU A 178 2.73 26.35 -24.40
C GLU A 178 3.67 27.45 -23.90
N ARG A 179 3.92 27.51 -22.58
CA ARG A 179 4.87 28.48 -22.01
C ARG A 179 6.30 28.25 -22.50
N ARG A 180 6.72 27.00 -22.68
CA ARG A 180 8.05 26.67 -23.22
C ARG A 180 8.16 27.13 -24.67
N GLU A 181 7.15 26.88 -25.48
CA GLU A 181 7.10 27.33 -26.88
C GLU A 181 7.20 28.85 -26.98
N ARG A 182 6.44 29.60 -26.17
CA ARG A 182 6.55 31.07 -26.10
C ARG A 182 7.97 31.54 -25.77
N VAL A 183 8.66 30.84 -24.87
CA VAL A 183 10.06 31.14 -24.54
C VAL A 183 11.00 30.80 -25.69
N GLU A 184 10.76 29.71 -26.41
CA GLU A 184 11.54 29.35 -27.59
C GLU A 184 11.33 30.34 -28.74
N GLU A 185 10.11 30.82 -28.97
CA GLU A 185 9.81 31.87 -29.94
C GLU A 185 10.58 33.15 -29.62
N MET A 186 10.58 33.58 -28.35
CA MET A 186 11.39 34.73 -27.93
C MET A 186 12.89 34.52 -28.18
N ARG A 187 13.39 33.30 -27.97
CA ARG A 187 14.79 32.96 -28.25
C ARG A 187 15.10 32.99 -29.75
N ARG A 188 14.21 32.46 -30.59
CA ARG A 188 14.34 32.49 -32.05
C ARG A 188 14.30 33.92 -32.59
N ALA A 189 13.37 34.74 -32.11
CA ALA A 189 13.29 36.15 -32.47
C ALA A 189 14.57 36.92 -32.09
N ARG A 190 15.15 36.62 -30.92
CA ARG A 190 16.43 37.21 -30.51
C ARG A 190 17.57 36.79 -31.43
N GLN A 191 17.66 35.51 -31.78
CA GLN A 191 18.67 35.01 -32.72
C GLN A 191 18.55 35.67 -34.10
N GLU A 192 17.33 35.82 -34.61
CA GLU A 192 17.08 36.49 -35.89
C GLU A 192 17.55 37.96 -35.86
N MET A 193 17.29 38.69 -34.78
CA MET A 193 17.77 40.06 -34.62
C MET A 193 19.30 40.13 -34.57
N ASP A 194 19.95 39.18 -33.89
CA ASP A 194 21.41 39.08 -33.83
C ASP A 194 22.01 38.75 -35.21
N ASP A 195 21.37 37.88 -35.99
CA ASP A 195 21.82 37.52 -37.33
C ASP A 195 21.61 38.67 -38.33
N ARG A 196 20.47 39.37 -38.28
CA ARG A 196 20.24 40.60 -39.06
C ARG A 196 21.29 41.66 -38.74
N ARG A 197 21.64 41.82 -37.46
CA ARG A 197 22.70 42.72 -37.01
C ARG A 197 24.05 42.34 -37.63
N ARG A 198 24.41 41.05 -37.63
CA ARG A 198 25.65 40.56 -38.26
C ARG A 198 25.66 40.78 -39.77
N GLU A 199 24.55 40.56 -40.46
CA GLU A 199 24.47 40.80 -41.91
C GLU A 199 24.66 42.28 -42.25
N LEU A 200 24.05 43.18 -41.49
CA LEU A 200 24.26 44.63 -41.64
C LEU A 200 25.71 45.02 -41.38
N GLU A 201 26.35 44.46 -40.34
CA GLU A 201 27.77 44.66 -40.06
C GLU A 201 28.66 44.19 -41.24
N GLN A 202 28.36 43.02 -41.83
CA GLN A 202 29.07 42.51 -43.00
C GLN A 202 28.90 43.40 -44.23
N ARG A 203 27.67 43.86 -44.51
CA ARG A 203 27.39 44.77 -45.64
C ARG A 203 28.10 46.12 -45.49
N LEU A 204 28.13 46.66 -44.28
CA LEU A 204 28.87 47.88 -43.98
C LEU A 204 30.38 47.70 -44.13
N ALA A 205 30.91 46.54 -43.71
CA ALA A 205 32.32 46.19 -43.89
C ALA A 205 32.70 46.04 -45.37
N ALA A 206 31.84 45.45 -46.20
CA ALA A 206 32.07 45.29 -47.64
C ALA A 206 31.99 46.60 -48.45
N ARG A 207 31.43 47.68 -47.85
CA ARG A 207 31.32 49.00 -48.48
C ARG A 207 32.51 49.92 -48.17
N LYS A 208 33.34 49.57 -47.18
CA LYS A 208 34.57 50.28 -46.82
C LYS A 208 35.76 49.70 -47.58
#